data_AF-A0A914N161-F1
#
_entry.id   AF-A0A914N161-F1
#
_cell.length_a   1.000
_cell.length_b   1.000
_cell.length_c   1.000
_cell.angle_alpha   90.00
_cell.angle_beta   90.00
_cell.angle_gamma   90.00
#
_symmetry.space_group_name_H-M   'P 1'
#
loop_
_entity.id
_entity.type
_entity.pdbx_description
1 polymer ?
#
loop_
_entity_poly.entity_id
_entity_poly.type
_entity_poly.pdbx_seq_one_letter_code
_entity_poly.pdbx_strand_id
1 'polypeptide(L)'
;MRFLKIWAKNRLIYSNIAGYLSGSSLAIMSAKICIIYPNASLPIAIKQFFIFYKLWGWPQPILLNELENEFKKAKEIVEPWKWINKEDNSEFENDSETDSNDELLEEEKEGNDGTQMSIITSGFPEQNTTFNVNKFT
;
A
#
# COMPACT_ATOMS: atom_id res chain seq x y z
N MET A 1 14.46 -1.57 6.39
CA MET A 1 14.69 -2.69 5.43
C MET A 1 15.21 -4.00 6.02
N ARG A 2 16.10 -4.01 7.04
CA ARG A 2 16.71 -5.26 7.55
C ARG A 2 15.69 -6.30 8.07
N PHE A 3 14.71 -5.84 8.85
CA PHE A 3 13.64 -6.70 9.37
C PHE A 3 12.82 -7.36 8.25
N LEU A 4 12.30 -6.57 7.31
CA LEU A 4 11.48 -7.07 6.19
C LEU A 4 12.26 -8.07 5.32
N LYS A 5 13.55 -7.83 5.10
CA LYS A 5 14.41 -8.76 4.37
C LYS A 5 14.57 -10.10 5.09
N ILE A 6 14.76 -10.09 6.41
CA ILE A 6 14.87 -11.32 7.21
C ILE A 6 13.53 -12.05 7.24
N TRP A 7 12.42 -11.32 7.45
CA TRP A 7 11.07 -11.87 7.40
C TRP A 7 10.78 -12.57 6.07
N ALA A 8 11.06 -11.90 4.93
CA ALA A 8 10.82 -12.46 3.61
C ALA A 8 11.66 -13.71 3.34
N LYS A 9 12.94 -13.72 3.78
CA LYS A 9 13.80 -14.91 3.70
C LYS A 9 13.28 -16.06 4.54
N ASN A 10 12.89 -15.81 5.79
CA ASN A 10 12.37 -16.83 6.70
C ASN A 10 11.04 -17.41 6.23
N ARG A 11 10.26 -16.65 5.45
CA ARG A 11 9.00 -17.09 4.83
C ARG A 11 9.18 -17.67 3.42
N LEU A 12 10.41 -17.77 2.91
CA LEU A 12 10.73 -18.25 1.56
C LEU A 12 10.09 -17.44 0.42
N ILE A 13 9.72 -16.18 0.68
CA ILE A 13 9.12 -15.25 -0.28
C ILE A 13 10.13 -14.20 -0.77
N TYR A 14 11.42 -14.54 -0.77
CA TYR A 14 12.50 -13.65 -1.18
C TYR A 14 13.28 -14.26 -2.34
N SER A 15 12.82 -14.02 -3.58
CA SER A 15 13.51 -14.41 -4.81
C SER A 15 12.80 -13.87 -6.04
N ASN A 16 13.41 -12.90 -6.74
CA ASN A 16 12.84 -12.35 -7.97
C ASN A 16 12.71 -13.38 -9.09
N ILE A 17 13.66 -14.32 -9.15
CA ILE A 17 13.72 -15.34 -10.22
C ILE A 17 12.60 -16.38 -10.04
N ALA A 18 12.23 -16.67 -8.79
CA ALA A 18 11.14 -17.61 -8.50
C ALA A 18 9.75 -16.91 -8.47
N GLY A 19 9.68 -15.65 -8.87
CA GLY A 19 8.43 -14.87 -8.89
C GLY A 19 8.01 -14.29 -7.55
N TYR A 20 8.90 -14.25 -6.55
CA TYR A 20 8.64 -13.64 -5.24
C TYR A 20 9.30 -12.27 -5.11
N LEU A 21 9.07 -11.60 -3.97
CA LEU A 21 9.58 -10.26 -3.71
C LEU A 21 11.12 -10.19 -3.75
N SER A 22 11.61 -9.12 -4.35
CA SER A 22 13.02 -8.74 -4.44
C SER A 22 13.39 -7.68 -3.39
N GLY A 23 14.69 -7.43 -3.20
CA GLY A 23 15.15 -6.39 -2.29
C GLY A 23 14.67 -4.98 -2.68
N SER A 24 14.59 -4.68 -3.97
CA SER A 24 14.06 -3.40 -4.48
C SER A 24 12.55 -3.29 -4.26
N SER A 25 11.79 -4.34 -4.56
CA SER A 25 10.33 -4.34 -4.34
C SER A 25 9.96 -4.07 -2.87
N LEU A 26 10.63 -4.76 -1.92
CA LEU A 26 10.46 -4.52 -0.49
C LEU A 26 10.87 -3.11 -0.07
N ALA A 27 11.88 -2.52 -0.74
CA ALA A 27 12.32 -1.16 -0.46
C ALA A 27 11.29 -0.12 -0.92
N ILE A 28 10.74 -0.27 -2.12
CA ILE A 28 9.69 0.61 -2.67
C ILE A 28 8.43 0.50 -1.79
N MET A 29 8.01 -0.73 -1.48
CA MET A 29 6.86 -0.96 -0.62
C MET A 29 7.03 -0.32 0.76
N SER A 30 8.22 -0.47 1.36
CA SER A 30 8.52 0.14 2.65
C SER A 30 8.64 1.65 2.57
N ALA A 31 9.19 2.21 1.49
CA ALA A 31 9.32 3.66 1.32
C ALA A 31 7.95 4.32 1.28
N LYS A 32 7.00 3.71 0.56
CA LYS A 32 5.61 4.16 0.51
C LYS A 32 4.96 4.23 1.90
N ILE A 33 5.15 3.22 2.73
CA ILE A 33 4.66 3.22 4.12
C ILE A 33 5.32 4.33 4.94
N CYS A 34 6.62 4.58 4.76
CA CYS A 34 7.30 5.68 5.43
C CYS A 34 6.77 7.06 4.99
N ILE A 35 6.36 7.21 3.73
CA ILE A 35 5.77 8.44 3.21
C ILE A 35 4.34 8.62 3.73
N ILE A 36 3.54 7.55 3.75
CA ILE A 36 2.15 7.57 4.24
C ILE A 36 2.09 7.83 5.75
N TYR A 37 3.05 7.30 6.50
CA TYR A 37 3.11 7.40 7.96
C TYR A 37 4.40 8.08 8.44
N PRO A 38 4.57 9.40 8.21
CA PRO A 38 5.82 10.10 8.52
C PRO A 38 6.14 10.10 10.04
N ASN A 39 5.10 10.06 10.89
CA ASN A 39 5.24 10.10 12.35
C ASN A 39 5.20 8.71 13.02
N ALA A 40 5.13 7.62 12.26
CA ALA A 40 5.02 6.29 12.84
C ALA A 40 6.36 5.81 13.43
N SER A 41 6.31 5.26 14.64
CA SER A 41 7.44 4.52 15.20
C SER A 41 7.67 3.21 14.43
N LEU A 42 8.89 2.67 14.48
CA LEU A 42 9.25 1.44 13.75
C LEU A 42 8.26 0.26 13.92
N PRO A 43 7.80 -0.12 15.13
CA PRO A 43 6.83 -1.21 15.28
C PRO A 43 5.47 -0.89 14.65
N ILE A 44 5.05 0.39 14.69
CA ILE A 44 3.81 0.84 14.04
C ILE A 44 3.98 0.78 12.53
N ALA A 45 5.10 1.27 11.97
CA ALA A 45 5.38 1.20 10.54
C ALA A 45 5.39 -0.24 10.01
N ILE A 46 5.95 -1.19 10.78
CA ILE A 46 5.92 -2.62 10.43
C ILE A 46 4.48 -3.17 10.47
N LYS A 47 3.70 -2.82 11.49
CA LYS A 47 2.28 -3.22 11.58
C LYS A 47 1.48 -2.67 10.38
N GLN A 48 1.66 -1.38 10.07
CA GLN A 48 0.98 -0.74 8.95
C GLN A 48 1.39 -1.32 7.61
N PHE A 49 2.66 -1.68 7.43
CA PHE A 49 3.13 -2.36 6.23
C PHE A 49 2.28 -3.60 5.93
N PHE A 50 2.08 -4.49 6.91
CA PHE A 50 1.32 -5.72 6.68
C PHE A 50 -0.18 -5.47 6.47
N ILE A 51 -0.77 -4.54 7.22
CA ILE A 51 -2.21 -4.24 7.10
C ILE A 51 -2.50 -3.58 5.76
N PHE A 52 -1.68 -2.60 5.37
CA PHE A 52 -1.82 -1.87 4.11
C PHE A 52 -1.71 -2.81 2.90
N TYR A 53 -0.66 -3.64 2.83
CA TYR A 53 -0.48 -4.56 1.71
C TYR A 53 -1.40 -5.78 1.71
N LYS A 54 -2.01 -6.10 2.85
CA LYS A 54 -3.11 -7.09 2.91
C LYS A 54 -4.39 -6.56 2.28
N LEU A 55 -4.69 -5.27 2.48
CA LEU A 55 -5.91 -4.62 1.99
C LEU A 55 -5.74 -3.99 0.60
N TRP A 56 -4.53 -4.02 0.04
CA TRP A 56 -4.24 -3.45 -1.25
C TRP A 56 -5.02 -4.17 -2.37
N GLY A 57 -5.71 -3.39 -3.21
CA GLY A 57 -6.52 -3.87 -4.31
C GLY A 57 -5.66 -4.25 -5.53
N TRP A 58 -4.90 -5.34 -5.44
CA TRP A 58 -4.19 -5.91 -6.59
C TRP A 58 -5.17 -6.14 -7.76
N PRO A 59 -4.80 -5.83 -9.02
CA PRO A 59 -3.44 -5.59 -9.55
C PRO A 59 -2.97 -4.11 -9.56
N GLN A 60 -3.62 -3.20 -8.81
CA GLN A 60 -3.25 -1.78 -8.82
C GLN A 60 -1.74 -1.57 -8.54
N PRO A 61 -1.03 -0.77 -9.37
CA PRO A 61 0.41 -0.60 -9.22
C PRO A 61 0.78 0.23 -8.00
N ILE A 62 1.87 -0.16 -7.34
CA ILE A 62 2.49 0.62 -6.27
C ILE A 62 3.39 1.68 -6.91
N LEU A 63 2.95 2.94 -6.85
CA LEU A 63 3.68 4.12 -7.31
C LEU A 63 4.09 5.01 -6.13
N LEU A 64 5.28 5.61 -6.14
CA LEU A 64 5.68 6.53 -5.07
C LEU A 64 5.14 7.96 -5.27
N ASN A 65 4.74 8.32 -6.49
CA ASN A 65 4.33 9.68 -6.84
C ASN A 65 2.82 9.92 -6.60
N GLU A 66 2.00 8.87 -6.63
CA GLU A 66 0.54 8.95 -6.52
C GLU A 66 0.10 8.68 -5.06
N LEU A 67 0.32 9.67 -4.19
CA LEU A 67 0.13 9.48 -2.74
C LEU A 67 -1.22 10.00 -2.23
N GLU A 68 -1.84 10.98 -2.91
CA GLU A 68 -3.02 11.70 -2.40
C GLU A 68 -4.24 10.80 -2.16
N ASN A 69 -4.60 9.98 -3.14
CA ASN A 69 -5.70 9.01 -3.03
C ASN A 69 -5.42 7.93 -1.98
N GLU A 70 -4.15 7.58 -1.80
CA GLU A 70 -3.74 6.54 -0.86
C GLU A 70 -3.63 7.05 0.57
N PHE A 71 -3.31 8.33 0.77
CA PHE A 71 -3.41 8.97 2.07
C PHE A 71 -4.85 8.93 2.57
N LYS A 72 -5.84 9.11 1.69
CA LYS A 72 -7.27 8.99 2.05
C LYS A 72 -7.62 7.56 2.48
N LYS A 73 -7.28 6.55 1.67
CA LYS A 73 -7.47 5.11 2.02
C LYS A 73 -6.72 4.71 3.30
N ALA A 74 -5.47 5.15 3.44
CA ALA A 74 -4.66 4.89 4.61
C ALA A 74 -5.27 5.53 5.85
N LYS A 75 -5.70 6.79 5.79
CA LYS A 75 -6.44 7.44 6.88
C LYS A 75 -7.68 6.64 7.26
N GLU A 76 -8.50 6.21 6.30
CA GLU A 76 -9.68 5.36 6.59
C GLU A 76 -9.30 4.03 7.28
N ILE A 77 -8.20 3.38 6.88
CA ILE A 77 -7.68 2.14 7.49
C ILE A 77 -7.01 2.39 8.86
N VAL A 78 -6.56 3.63 9.13
CA VAL A 78 -5.80 4.04 10.31
C VAL A 78 -6.64 4.80 11.33
N GLU A 79 -7.78 5.33 10.95
CA GLU A 79 -8.75 5.84 11.92
C GLU A 79 -9.41 4.77 12.82
N PRO A 80 -9.25 3.43 12.65
CA PRO A 80 -9.70 2.48 13.65
C PRO A 80 -9.01 2.70 14.99
N TRP A 81 -7.69 2.90 15.09
CA TRP A 81 -7.05 2.99 16.43
C TRP A 81 -7.46 4.21 17.27
N LYS A 82 -8.26 5.14 16.75
CA LYS A 82 -9.00 6.10 17.59
C LYS A 82 -9.91 5.39 18.61
N TRP A 83 -10.43 4.18 18.33
CA TRP A 83 -11.21 3.40 19.30
C TRP A 83 -10.40 2.97 20.52
N ILE A 84 -9.06 2.86 20.41
CA ILE A 84 -8.19 2.48 21.53
C ILE A 84 -8.02 3.63 22.53
N ASN A 85 -8.16 4.87 22.06
CA ASN A 85 -8.04 6.08 22.89
C ASN A 85 -9.39 6.75 23.19
N LYS A 86 -10.52 6.10 22.88
CA LYS A 86 -11.84 6.64 23.15
C LYS A 86 -12.22 6.29 24.60
N GLU A 87 -11.73 7.09 25.55
CA GLU A 87 -12.45 7.25 26.81
C GLU A 87 -13.87 7.74 26.47
N ASP A 88 -14.85 7.11 27.11
CA ASP A 88 -16.27 7.38 26.95
C ASP A 88 -16.56 8.87 27.07
N ASN A 89 -16.92 9.51 25.96
CA ASN A 89 -17.81 10.64 25.98
C ASN A 89 -18.75 10.52 24.79
N SER A 90 -19.98 10.15 25.16
CA SER A 90 -21.19 10.36 24.39
C SER A 90 -21.30 11.83 24.02
N GLU A 91 -21.43 12.13 22.74
CA GLU A 91 -22.29 13.22 22.28
C GLU A 91 -22.71 12.89 20.84
N PHE A 92 -24.02 12.97 20.67
CA PHE A 92 -24.78 12.62 19.49
C PHE A 92 -25.27 13.94 18.93
N GLU A 93 -24.88 14.28 17.71
CA GLU A 93 -25.60 15.24 16.85
C GLU A 93 -25.18 14.96 15.38
N ASN A 94 -26.01 14.18 14.67
CA ASN A 94 -26.94 14.63 13.61
C ASN A 94 -26.54 15.93 12.86
N ASP A 95 -26.63 16.10 11.54
CA ASP A 95 -27.47 15.51 10.48
C ASP A 95 -26.88 15.88 9.09
N SER A 96 -27.32 15.17 8.04
CA SER A 96 -27.67 15.64 6.66
C SER A 96 -26.65 16.43 5.82
N GLU A 97 -26.51 16.34 4.49
CA GLU A 97 -26.95 15.48 3.38
C GLU A 97 -26.24 16.06 2.13
N THR A 98 -26.07 15.24 1.09
CA THR A 98 -25.86 15.61 -0.34
C THR A 98 -24.77 16.63 -0.73
N ASP A 99 -23.82 16.20 -1.57
CA ASP A 99 -23.95 16.61 -2.98
C ASP A 99 -23.13 15.73 -3.94
N SER A 100 -23.82 15.38 -5.02
CA SER A 100 -23.37 14.76 -6.25
C SER A 100 -22.13 15.45 -6.84
N ASN A 101 -21.15 14.65 -7.25
CA ASN A 101 -20.25 14.95 -8.37
C ASN A 101 -19.92 13.64 -9.08
N ASP A 102 -20.80 13.28 -10.01
CA ASP A 102 -20.44 12.56 -11.22
C ASP A 102 -19.55 13.48 -12.07
N GLU A 103 -18.24 13.21 -12.16
CA GLU A 103 -17.49 13.45 -13.40
C GLU A 103 -16.15 12.70 -13.38
N LEU A 104 -16.10 11.66 -14.22
CA LEU A 104 -14.99 11.10 -14.98
C LEU A 104 -13.58 11.62 -14.67
N LEU A 105 -12.68 10.69 -14.33
CA LEU A 105 -11.55 10.37 -15.20
C LEU A 105 -11.28 8.86 -15.11
N GLU A 106 -11.87 8.12 -16.05
CA GLU A 106 -11.26 6.90 -16.56
C GLU A 106 -9.95 7.33 -17.25
N GLU A 107 -8.88 7.50 -16.47
CA GLU A 107 -7.55 7.59 -17.02
C GLU A 107 -7.07 6.17 -17.33
N GLU A 108 -7.04 5.89 -18.62
CA GLU A 108 -6.39 4.78 -19.29
C GLU A 108 -5.13 4.32 -18.55
N LYS A 109 -5.13 3.10 -18.02
CA LYS A 109 -3.87 2.34 -17.88
C LYS A 109 -3.90 1.18 -18.86
N GLU A 110 -3.57 1.58 -20.08
CA GLU A 110 -2.96 0.80 -21.14
C GLU A 110 -2.23 -0.45 -20.60
N GLY A 111 -2.68 -1.62 -21.05
CA GLY A 111 -1.99 -2.89 -20.85
C GLY A 111 -2.45 -3.69 -19.63
N ASN A 112 -3.53 -4.46 -19.79
CA ASN A 112 -3.76 -5.66 -18.98
C ASN A 112 -2.66 -6.69 -19.34
N ASP A 113 -1.46 -6.48 -18.83
CA ASP A 113 -0.25 -7.27 -19.08
C ASP A 113 -0.21 -8.58 -18.25
N GLY A 114 -1.30 -8.90 -17.55
CA GLY A 114 -1.41 -10.08 -16.71
C GLY A 114 -0.60 -10.00 -15.41
N THR A 115 0.04 -8.86 -15.11
CA THR A 115 0.83 -8.69 -13.89
C THR A 115 -0.08 -8.69 -12.67
N GLN A 116 0.16 -9.63 -11.75
CA GLN A 116 -0.66 -9.80 -10.55
C GLN A 116 -0.27 -8.81 -9.45
N MET A 117 0.98 -8.34 -9.48
CA MET A 117 1.57 -7.46 -8.47
C MET A 117 2.53 -6.49 -9.15
N SER A 118 2.11 -5.24 -9.37
CA SER A 118 2.95 -4.23 -10.04
C SER A 118 3.59 -3.28 -9.05
N ILE A 119 4.94 -3.27 -9.01
CA ILE A 119 5.72 -2.41 -8.10
C ILE A 119 6.72 -1.63 -8.94
N ILE A 120 6.42 -0.35 -9.14
CA ILE A 120 7.11 0.49 -10.12
C ILE A 120 8.24 1.28 -9.45
N THR A 121 9.43 1.28 -10.04
CA THR A 121 10.53 2.16 -9.63
C THR A 121 10.24 3.60 -10.01
N SER A 122 10.50 4.52 -9.09
CA SER A 122 10.39 5.98 -9.31
C SER A 122 11.55 6.59 -10.12
N GLY A 123 12.52 5.76 -10.54
CA GLY A 123 13.63 6.19 -11.39
C GLY A 123 13.29 6.04 -12.86
N PHE A 124 13.76 6.95 -13.71
CA PHE A 124 13.54 6.89 -15.15
C PHE A 124 14.57 5.97 -15.84
N PRO A 125 14.16 5.08 -16.77
CA PRO A 125 12.77 4.75 -17.11
C PRO A 125 12.08 3.93 -16.01
N GLU A 126 10.78 4.13 -15.84
CA GLU A 126 9.97 3.38 -14.87
C GLU A 126 9.95 1.89 -15.23
N GLN A 127 10.13 1.01 -14.23
CA GLN A 127 10.18 -0.43 -14.43
C GLN A 127 9.41 -1.16 -13.34
N ASN A 128 8.66 -2.20 -13.72
CA ASN A 128 8.03 -3.11 -12.78
C ASN A 128 9.09 -4.04 -12.18
N THR A 129 9.28 -3.96 -10.87
CA THR A 129 10.25 -4.78 -10.12
C THR A 129 9.74 -6.18 -9.80
N THR A 130 8.46 -6.46 -10.05
CA THR A 130 7.76 -7.71 -9.72
C THR A 130 7.10 -8.35 -10.95
N PHE A 131 7.69 -8.14 -12.13
CA PHE A 131 7.20 -8.70 -13.40
C PHE A 131 7.15 -10.25 -13.45
N ASN A 132 7.89 -10.95 -12.57
CA ASN A 132 7.89 -12.41 -12.49
C ASN A 132 6.79 -12.97 -11.56
N VAL A 133 6.00 -12.12 -10.89
CA VAL A 133 4.96 -12.57 -9.96
C VAL A 133 3.79 -13.19 -10.72
N ASN A 134 3.46 -14.43 -10.35
CA ASN A 134 2.38 -15.22 -10.93
C ASN A 134 1.21 -15.36 -9.96
N LYS A 135 0.06 -15.85 -10.43
CA LYS A 135 -1.15 -16.07 -9.60
C LYS A 135 -0.92 -16.99 -8.38
N PHE A 136 0.10 -17.84 -8.43
CA PHE A 136 0.41 -18.82 -7.39
C PHE A 136 1.44 -18.33 -6.37
N THR A 137 2.07 -17.18 -6.63
CA THR A 137 3.23 -16.66 -5.90
C THR A 137 2.85 -15.41 -5.14
#